data_AF-A0A7Y0XA11-F1
#
_entry.id   AF-A0A7Y0XA11-F1
#
_cell.length_a   1.000
_cell.length_b   1.000
_cell.length_c   1.000
_cell.angle_alpha   90.00
_cell.angle_beta   90.00
_cell.angle_gamma   90.00
#
_symmetry.space_group_name_H-M   'P 1'
#
loop_
_entity.id
_entity.type
_entity.pdbx_description
1 polymer ?
#
loop_
_entity_poly.entity_id
_entity_poly.type
_entity_poly.pdbx_seq_one_letter_code
_entity_poly.pdbx_strand_id
1 'polypeptide(L)'
;MKLSKSLLALAVLPMFASADDLSQTQNHIIQPKIVGGITADPTEWKFYTQIVSRYSNRSYCGASYIGNGYVLTAAHCVEGDSPSQIAVKIGGVVYNGTDGVRANVSEIHMHPSYRRATLSYDIAVLKLDSVPQGVSAVEIADGSLAQYASIGDWLTVAGLGRTSDGGSSPTRLQEVDVPLVSDATCRQAGGNYTTVGEVAFCAGVPQGGIDSCQGDSGGPIVINRGGAITQLGVVSWGIGCARPGMYGVYSDIAALRSFVDGVIGTSTPPKDNVSIGYTANQTLPAFNVGELKQHGFVISNSGNTAFTVENVRIGGSGVTDAALIANDQCSQTTLAANTSCRVDVEFGASQAGEARVTLNFGVDKTSTLYQAVVSATAKSVTSPPTGSCANEWQASSVYNKGDTVRWNGKVWQAQWWTQGDNPAESGSWGVWQAVSDANCTSHQDPVIPPTEPPVVSVPSINIYQAGAQYLAGDVVTNQGSSYQCLPWPNSLWCGSTPSAYEPGVGSAWTHAWIKL
;
A
#
# COMPACT_ATOMS: atom_id res chain seq x y z
N MET A 1 57.45 -41.81 78.78
CA MET A 1 56.04 -42.24 78.86
C MET A 1 55.17 -41.04 78.51
N LYS A 2 54.29 -41.21 77.50
CA LYS A 2 53.28 -40.28 76.92
C LYS A 2 53.71 -39.26 75.84
N LEU A 3 53.29 -39.63 74.62
CA LEU A 3 52.99 -38.94 73.35
C LEU A 3 52.24 -37.58 73.50
N SER A 4 52.15 -36.65 72.54
CA SER A 4 52.21 -36.75 71.06
C SER A 4 52.29 -35.35 70.37
N LYS A 5 53.08 -35.32 69.27
CA LYS A 5 52.87 -34.70 67.92
C LYS A 5 52.67 -33.18 67.80
N SER A 6 53.21 -32.45 66.81
CA SER A 6 53.36 -32.76 65.37
C SER A 6 54.49 -31.96 64.72
N LEU A 7 55.04 -32.51 63.64
CA LEU A 7 56.21 -32.09 62.85
C LEU A 7 55.96 -30.86 61.95
N LEU A 8 57.04 -30.11 61.76
CA LEU A 8 57.22 -28.98 60.84
C LEU A 8 58.07 -29.39 59.62
N ALA A 9 57.65 -28.94 58.44
CA ALA A 9 58.39 -28.41 57.26
C ALA A 9 59.67 -29.09 56.71
N LEU A 10 59.77 -29.22 55.37
CA LEU A 10 60.53 -28.30 54.49
C LEU A 10 60.38 -28.67 52.99
N ALA A 11 60.57 -27.65 52.15
CA ALA A 11 60.26 -27.55 50.72
C ALA A 11 61.38 -28.00 49.76
N VAL A 12 61.03 -28.24 48.48
CA VAL A 12 61.92 -28.07 47.30
C VAL A 12 61.10 -27.63 46.08
N LEU A 13 61.56 -26.57 45.38
CA LEU A 13 61.10 -26.08 44.07
C LEU A 13 61.80 -26.81 42.91
N PRO A 14 61.22 -26.91 41.71
CA PRO A 14 61.75 -26.10 40.60
C PRO A 14 60.72 -25.60 39.55
N MET A 15 61.10 -24.53 38.84
CA MET A 15 60.47 -23.95 37.65
C MET A 15 60.55 -24.90 36.44
N PHE A 16 59.49 -25.00 35.63
CA PHE A 16 59.59 -25.22 34.18
C PHE A 16 58.45 -24.55 33.40
N ALA A 17 58.89 -23.74 32.43
CA ALA A 17 58.37 -23.35 31.12
C ALA A 17 56.85 -23.37 30.80
N SER A 18 56.42 -22.22 30.29
CA SER A 18 55.13 -21.93 29.66
C SER A 18 54.81 -22.81 28.46
N ALA A 19 53.56 -23.27 28.39
CA ALA A 19 52.87 -23.60 27.16
C ALA A 19 51.56 -22.80 27.15
N ASP A 20 51.59 -21.63 26.52
CA ASP A 20 50.38 -20.99 25.99
C ASP A 20 49.93 -21.83 24.79
N ASP A 21 48.76 -22.46 24.87
CA ASP A 21 47.59 -22.06 24.06
C ASP A 21 46.37 -22.98 24.34
N LEU A 22 45.18 -22.37 24.24
CA LEU A 22 43.83 -22.95 24.09
C LEU A 22 43.17 -23.66 25.30
N SER A 23 42.42 -22.88 26.09
CA SER A 23 41.02 -23.19 26.46
C SER A 23 40.49 -22.15 27.47
N GLN A 24 39.95 -21.04 26.96
CA GLN A 24 38.96 -20.26 27.72
C GLN A 24 37.58 -20.53 27.15
N THR A 25 36.99 -21.66 27.51
CA THR A 25 35.54 -21.78 27.55
C THR A 25 35.06 -21.11 28.84
N GLN A 26 34.79 -19.80 28.76
CA GLN A 26 33.93 -19.18 29.77
C GLN A 26 32.54 -19.81 29.65
N ASN A 27 32.23 -20.73 30.57
CA ASN A 27 30.87 -21.11 30.89
C ASN A 27 30.15 -19.88 31.46
N HIS A 28 29.59 -19.07 30.57
CA HIS A 28 28.62 -18.06 30.93
C HIS A 28 27.30 -18.81 31.18
N ILE A 29 26.93 -18.96 32.45
CA ILE A 29 25.68 -19.59 32.86
C ILE A 29 24.53 -18.68 32.38
N ILE A 30 23.94 -19.03 31.24
CA ILE A 30 22.76 -18.35 30.68
C ILE A 30 21.55 -18.71 31.55
N GLN A 31 20.99 -17.71 32.23
CA GLN A 31 19.73 -17.81 32.97
C GLN A 31 18.63 -17.14 32.14
N PRO A 32 17.64 -17.86 31.56
CA PRO A 32 16.62 -17.20 30.75
C PRO A 32 15.59 -16.44 31.61
N LYS A 33 15.13 -15.25 31.14
CA LYS A 33 14.05 -14.39 31.69
C LYS A 33 13.18 -13.78 30.58
N ILE A 34 11.85 -14.03 30.59
CA ILE A 34 11.10 -14.38 29.34
C ILE A 34 11.87 -15.50 28.62
N VAL A 35 11.23 -16.50 28.00
CA VAL A 35 12.05 -17.63 27.54
C VAL A 35 13.03 -17.09 26.48
N GLY A 36 14.33 -17.18 26.75
CA GLY A 36 15.44 -16.58 25.99
C GLY A 36 15.47 -15.04 25.85
N GLY A 37 14.75 -14.28 26.68
CA GLY A 37 14.74 -12.80 26.65
C GLY A 37 15.88 -12.11 27.45
N ILE A 38 15.93 -10.78 27.33
CA ILE A 38 16.85 -9.89 28.06
C ILE A 38 16.09 -8.89 28.94
N THR A 39 16.79 -8.23 29.86
CA THR A 39 16.15 -7.19 30.68
C THR A 39 15.88 -5.94 29.85
N ALA A 40 14.61 -5.52 29.82
CA ALA A 40 14.15 -4.40 29.02
C ALA A 40 14.67 -3.05 29.54
N ASP A 41 14.96 -2.13 28.62
CA ASP A 41 15.28 -0.74 28.94
C ASP A 41 14.00 0.02 29.35
N PRO A 42 13.91 0.52 30.60
CA PRO A 42 12.71 1.24 31.05
C PRO A 42 12.40 2.51 30.25
N THR A 43 13.39 3.07 29.56
CA THR A 43 13.21 4.28 28.75
C THR A 43 12.44 4.02 27.45
N GLU A 44 12.53 2.79 26.92
CA GLU A 44 11.81 2.34 25.73
C GLU A 44 10.41 1.85 26.07
N TRP A 45 10.19 1.36 27.29
CA TRP A 45 8.93 0.75 27.74
C TRP A 45 8.11 1.61 28.71
N LYS A 46 8.18 2.95 28.58
CA LYS A 46 7.43 3.87 29.46
C LYS A 46 5.91 3.69 29.42
N PHE A 47 5.40 3.08 28.36
CA PHE A 47 3.98 2.74 28.19
C PHE A 47 3.62 1.36 28.76
N TYR A 48 4.60 0.50 29.05
CA TYR A 48 4.32 -0.81 29.63
C TYR A 48 3.57 -0.63 30.94
N THR A 49 2.51 -1.40 31.09
CA THR A 49 1.58 -1.23 32.21
C THR A 49 1.38 -2.57 32.90
N GLN A 50 1.45 -2.57 34.22
CA GLN A 50 1.15 -3.75 35.04
C GLN A 50 -0.31 -3.67 35.49
N ILE A 51 -1.08 -4.75 35.31
CA ILE A 51 -2.38 -4.91 35.96
C ILE A 51 -2.15 -5.52 37.35
N VAL A 52 -2.64 -4.83 38.37
CA VAL A 52 -2.47 -5.18 39.78
C VAL A 52 -3.81 -5.15 40.49
N SER A 53 -3.96 -5.94 41.56
CA SER A 53 -5.13 -5.79 42.43
C SER A 53 -5.11 -4.43 43.12
N ARG A 54 -6.30 -3.92 43.46
CA ARG A 54 -6.55 -2.57 43.97
C ARG A 54 -5.58 -2.08 45.04
N TYR A 55 -5.17 -2.96 45.95
CA TYR A 55 -4.31 -2.65 47.10
C TYR A 55 -2.99 -3.44 47.12
N SER A 56 -2.60 -4.01 45.98
CA SER A 56 -1.35 -4.77 45.81
C SER A 56 -0.44 -4.11 44.76
N ASN A 57 0.85 -4.38 44.79
CA ASN A 57 1.78 -4.06 43.69
C ASN A 57 2.14 -5.29 42.85
N ARG A 58 1.65 -6.47 43.24
CA ARG A 58 1.91 -7.72 42.54
C ARG A 58 1.11 -7.77 41.26
N SER A 59 1.80 -7.76 40.12
CA SER A 59 1.17 -7.89 38.82
C SER A 59 0.74 -9.32 38.55
N TYR A 60 -0.39 -9.46 37.84
CA TYR A 60 -0.88 -10.75 37.36
C TYR A 60 -1.04 -10.79 35.82
N CYS A 61 -1.17 -9.62 35.19
CA CYS A 61 -1.13 -9.45 33.75
C CYS A 61 -0.31 -8.20 33.36
N GLY A 62 0.14 -8.19 32.11
CA GLY A 62 0.64 -7.01 31.41
C GLY A 62 -0.49 -6.23 30.74
N ALA A 63 -0.14 -5.02 30.31
CA ALA A 63 -0.98 -4.09 29.59
C ALA A 63 -0.11 -3.00 28.95
N SER A 64 -0.76 -2.07 28.26
CA SER A 64 -0.12 -0.96 27.56
C SER A 64 -0.93 0.32 27.74
N TYR A 65 -0.29 1.42 28.09
CA TYR A 65 -0.95 2.73 28.15
C TYR A 65 -1.05 3.31 26.74
N ILE A 66 -2.27 3.57 26.29
CA ILE A 66 -2.57 4.03 24.91
C ILE A 66 -3.00 5.51 24.87
N GLY A 67 -2.92 6.22 26.00
CA GLY A 67 -3.18 7.66 26.09
C GLY A 67 -4.56 8.00 26.66
N ASN A 68 -4.74 9.28 27.03
CA ASN A 68 -6.01 9.86 27.52
C ASN A 68 -6.70 9.09 28.64
N GLY A 69 -5.92 8.43 29.51
CA GLY A 69 -6.50 7.61 30.58
C GLY A 69 -7.05 6.26 30.09
N TYR A 70 -6.56 5.73 28.98
CA TYR A 70 -6.92 4.41 28.47
C TYR A 70 -5.72 3.46 28.49
N VAL A 71 -6.00 2.21 28.84
CA VAL A 71 -5.03 1.11 28.90
C VAL A 71 -5.57 -0.07 28.11
N LEU A 72 -4.75 -0.67 27.26
CA LEU A 72 -5.09 -1.84 26.44
C LEU A 72 -4.48 -3.11 27.05
N THR A 73 -5.28 -4.17 27.12
CA THR A 73 -4.91 -5.48 27.66
C THR A 73 -5.75 -6.61 27.05
N ALA A 74 -5.59 -7.85 27.53
CA ALA A 74 -6.37 -9.00 27.13
C ALA A 74 -7.68 -9.10 27.93
N ALA A 75 -8.76 -9.59 27.32
CA ALA A 75 -10.04 -9.76 28.00
C ALA A 75 -9.97 -10.81 29.11
N HIS A 76 -9.24 -11.91 28.88
CA HIS A 76 -9.08 -12.98 29.88
C HIS A 76 -8.38 -12.52 31.16
N CYS A 77 -7.62 -11.42 31.11
CA CYS A 77 -6.98 -10.83 32.28
C CYS A 77 -7.97 -10.15 33.23
N VAL A 78 -9.10 -9.66 32.71
CA VAL A 78 -10.06 -8.85 33.48
C VAL A 78 -11.47 -9.45 33.50
N GLU A 79 -11.64 -10.64 32.93
CA GLU A 79 -12.90 -11.36 32.94
C GLU A 79 -13.31 -11.69 34.40
N GLY A 80 -14.46 -11.14 34.81
CA GLY A 80 -15.01 -11.32 36.15
C GLY A 80 -14.49 -10.34 37.20
N ASP A 81 -13.53 -9.47 36.84
CA ASP A 81 -13.10 -8.36 37.69
C ASP A 81 -14.11 -7.21 37.64
N SER A 82 -14.21 -6.45 38.73
CA SER A 82 -14.88 -5.14 38.77
C SER A 82 -13.85 -4.00 38.86
N PRO A 83 -14.15 -2.78 38.36
CA PRO A 83 -13.20 -1.66 38.37
C PRO A 83 -12.62 -1.34 39.76
N SER A 84 -13.41 -1.53 40.82
CA SER A 84 -12.97 -1.28 42.20
C SER A 84 -11.97 -2.30 42.74
N GLN A 85 -11.80 -3.45 42.08
CA GLN A 85 -10.87 -4.52 42.47
C GLN A 85 -9.51 -4.41 41.78
N ILE A 86 -9.39 -3.58 40.75
CA ILE A 86 -8.19 -3.50 39.92
C ILE A 86 -7.60 -2.08 39.90
N ALA A 87 -6.30 -2.04 39.68
CA ALA A 87 -5.54 -0.82 39.42
C ALA A 87 -4.45 -1.14 38.39
N VAL A 88 -3.85 -0.09 37.84
CA VAL A 88 -2.74 -0.22 36.89
C VAL A 88 -1.50 0.50 37.42
N LYS A 89 -0.32 0.05 36.97
CA LYS A 89 0.97 0.71 37.22
C LYS A 89 1.68 0.95 35.90
N ILE A 90 1.68 2.20 35.44
CA ILE A 90 2.13 2.60 34.10
C ILE A 90 3.57 3.06 34.16
N GLY A 91 4.40 2.59 33.22
CA GLY A 91 5.84 2.87 33.18
C GLY A 91 6.62 2.23 34.34
N GLY A 92 5.98 1.36 35.11
CA GLY A 92 6.63 0.57 36.15
C GLY A 92 7.18 -0.73 35.55
N VAL A 93 8.45 -1.00 35.78
CA VAL A 93 9.21 -2.14 35.25
C VAL A 93 9.64 -3.12 36.35
N VAL A 94 9.46 -2.80 37.63
CA VAL A 94 9.82 -3.71 38.74
C VAL A 94 8.60 -4.51 39.18
N TYR A 95 8.72 -5.84 39.19
CA TYR A 95 7.69 -6.75 39.70
C TYR A 95 7.49 -6.52 41.19
N ASN A 96 6.24 -6.32 41.61
CA ASN A 96 5.89 -5.97 43.00
C ASN A 96 6.57 -4.67 43.51
N GLY A 97 7.15 -3.87 42.62
CA GLY A 97 7.76 -2.58 42.94
C GLY A 97 6.75 -1.44 43.04
N THR A 98 7.21 -0.28 43.52
CA THR A 98 6.45 0.96 43.65
C THR A 98 6.80 1.99 42.56
N ASP A 99 7.53 1.57 41.54
CA ASP A 99 7.94 2.38 40.40
C ASP A 99 6.81 2.61 39.40
N GLY A 100 6.91 3.68 38.61
CA GLY A 100 5.86 4.09 37.67
C GLY A 100 4.70 4.84 38.34
N VAL A 101 3.64 5.08 37.57
CA VAL A 101 2.46 5.82 38.01
C VAL A 101 1.31 4.85 38.25
N ARG A 102 0.83 4.79 39.50
CA ARG A 102 -0.33 3.99 39.85
C ARG A 102 -1.61 4.78 39.55
N ALA A 103 -2.53 4.16 38.82
CA ALA A 103 -3.83 4.73 38.52
C ALA A 103 -4.93 3.70 38.76
N ASN A 104 -6.13 4.19 39.07
CA ASN A 104 -7.28 3.35 39.33
C ASN A 104 -8.08 3.14 38.05
N VAL A 105 -8.76 2.00 37.95
CA VAL A 105 -9.68 1.75 36.84
C VAL A 105 -11.08 2.23 37.25
N SER A 106 -11.73 2.97 36.35
CA SER A 106 -13.11 3.44 36.48
C SER A 106 -14.08 2.57 35.67
N GLU A 107 -13.66 2.09 34.50
CA GLU A 107 -14.47 1.24 33.62
C GLU A 107 -13.62 0.13 32.98
N ILE A 108 -14.23 -1.04 32.77
CA ILE A 108 -13.64 -2.18 32.08
C ILE A 108 -14.51 -2.47 30.85
N HIS A 109 -13.91 -2.41 29.68
CA HIS A 109 -14.58 -2.72 28.41
C HIS A 109 -13.91 -3.96 27.81
N MET A 110 -14.58 -5.10 27.85
CA MET A 110 -14.14 -6.30 27.12
C MET A 110 -14.78 -6.33 25.74
N HIS A 111 -14.09 -6.91 24.77
CA HIS A 111 -14.68 -7.09 23.44
C HIS A 111 -16.00 -7.90 23.56
N PRO A 112 -17.13 -7.42 23.00
CA PRO A 112 -18.43 -8.06 23.19
C PRO A 112 -18.52 -9.48 22.60
N SER A 113 -17.66 -9.78 21.63
CA SER A 113 -17.51 -11.11 21.02
C SER A 113 -16.44 -12.00 21.68
N TYR A 114 -15.83 -11.59 22.80
CA TYR A 114 -14.84 -12.39 23.51
C TYR A 114 -15.41 -13.77 23.88
N ARG A 115 -14.65 -14.83 23.58
CA ARG A 115 -15.04 -16.22 23.86
C ARG A 115 -13.98 -16.91 24.70
N ARG A 116 -14.25 -17.08 26.00
CA ARG A 116 -13.36 -17.77 26.95
C ARG A 116 -12.89 -19.16 26.50
N ALA A 117 -13.75 -19.92 25.82
CA ALA A 117 -13.43 -21.29 25.40
C ALA A 117 -12.34 -21.36 24.31
N THR A 118 -12.24 -20.33 23.46
CA THR A 118 -11.30 -20.29 22.33
C THR A 118 -10.30 -19.15 22.43
N LEU A 119 -10.47 -18.26 23.41
CA LEU A 119 -9.73 -16.99 23.54
C LEU A 119 -9.78 -16.15 22.25
N SER A 120 -10.88 -16.27 21.49
CA SER A 120 -11.13 -15.41 20.34
C SER A 120 -11.60 -14.03 20.81
N TYR A 121 -11.22 -12.97 20.09
CA TYR A 121 -11.48 -11.57 20.47
C TYR A 121 -10.98 -11.22 21.88
N ASP A 122 -9.81 -11.76 22.25
CA ASP A 122 -9.23 -11.59 23.58
C ASP A 122 -8.53 -10.22 23.72
N ILE A 123 -9.35 -9.18 23.83
CA ILE A 123 -8.90 -7.80 23.97
C ILE A 123 -9.85 -7.02 24.89
N ALA A 124 -9.30 -6.14 25.70
CA ALA A 124 -10.04 -5.25 26.59
C ALA A 124 -9.36 -3.89 26.72
N VAL A 125 -10.18 -2.87 26.94
CA VAL A 125 -9.76 -1.50 27.20
C VAL A 125 -10.22 -1.11 28.61
N LEU A 126 -9.27 -0.64 29.42
CA LEU A 126 -9.53 -0.11 30.75
C LEU A 126 -9.53 1.41 30.68
N LYS A 127 -10.57 2.04 31.22
CA LYS A 127 -10.61 3.48 31.41
C LYS A 127 -10.17 3.79 32.84
N LEU A 128 -9.28 4.76 32.97
CA LEU A 128 -8.77 5.20 34.26
C LEU A 128 -9.68 6.26 34.89
N ASP A 129 -9.61 6.44 36.20
CA ASP A 129 -10.34 7.50 36.89
C ASP A 129 -9.82 8.91 36.59
N SER A 130 -8.57 8.99 36.11
CA SER A 130 -7.87 10.22 35.79
C SER A 130 -6.77 9.98 34.75
N VAL A 131 -6.39 11.03 34.01
CA VAL A 131 -5.28 10.95 33.05
C VAL A 131 -3.95 11.04 33.80
N PRO A 132 -3.13 9.97 33.81
CA PRO A 132 -1.85 9.95 34.52
C PRO A 132 -0.85 10.93 33.89
N GLN A 133 -0.11 11.64 34.74
CA GLN A 133 0.94 12.58 34.34
C GLN A 133 2.30 11.90 34.30
N GLY A 134 3.21 12.36 33.44
CA GLY A 134 4.58 11.85 33.37
C GLY A 134 4.73 10.45 32.77
N VAL A 135 3.73 9.96 32.05
CA VAL A 135 3.75 8.69 31.31
C VAL A 135 3.62 8.94 29.81
N SER A 136 4.15 8.02 29.01
CA SER A 136 4.09 8.09 27.53
C SER A 136 3.14 7.02 27.02
N ALA A 137 2.28 7.41 26.06
CA ALA A 137 1.41 6.48 25.36
C ALA A 137 2.17 5.77 24.24
N VAL A 138 1.86 4.50 24.01
CA VAL A 138 2.31 3.76 22.82
C VAL A 138 1.42 4.09 21.63
N GLU A 139 1.97 4.04 20.42
CA GLU A 139 1.14 3.95 19.23
C GLU A 139 0.59 2.53 19.08
N ILE A 140 -0.66 2.42 18.67
CA ILE A 140 -1.30 1.15 18.34
C ILE A 140 -1.60 1.12 16.84
N ALA A 141 -1.49 -0.05 16.23
CA ALA A 141 -1.74 -0.23 14.79
C ALA A 141 -3.09 0.38 14.35
N ASP A 142 -3.06 1.12 13.23
CA ASP A 142 -4.22 1.80 12.63
C ASP A 142 -4.69 1.12 11.34
N GLY A 143 -3.81 0.36 10.68
CA GLY A 143 -4.13 -0.47 9.52
C GLY A 143 -3.65 -1.91 9.68
N SER A 144 -3.83 -2.72 8.65
CA SER A 144 -3.59 -4.17 8.76
C SER A 144 -2.18 -4.51 9.20
N LEU A 145 -2.01 -5.66 9.87
CA LEU A 145 -0.70 -6.15 10.33
C LEU A 145 0.36 -6.10 9.23
N ALA A 146 -0.02 -6.42 7.98
CA ALA A 146 0.84 -6.40 6.81
C ALA A 146 1.42 -5.01 6.44
N GLN A 147 0.82 -3.91 6.90
CA GLN A 147 1.39 -2.57 6.74
C GLN A 147 2.62 -2.36 7.63
N TYR A 148 2.63 -3.03 8.79
CA TYR A 148 3.64 -2.87 9.82
C TYR A 148 4.67 -3.99 9.85
N ALA A 149 4.34 -5.21 9.43
CA ALA A 149 5.25 -6.35 9.50
C ALA A 149 4.98 -7.36 8.39
N SER A 150 6.06 -7.93 7.85
CA SER A 150 6.03 -9.09 6.94
C SER A 150 6.30 -10.38 7.71
N ILE A 151 5.87 -11.52 7.17
CA ILE A 151 6.20 -12.83 7.76
C ILE A 151 7.72 -12.97 7.86
N GLY A 152 8.21 -13.34 9.04
CA GLY A 152 9.63 -13.41 9.37
C GLY A 152 10.22 -12.13 9.98
N ASP A 153 9.53 -10.99 9.92
CA ASP A 153 9.96 -9.77 10.62
C ASP A 153 9.98 -10.02 12.13
N TRP A 154 11.01 -9.51 12.79
CA TRP A 154 11.16 -9.61 14.24
C TRP A 154 10.31 -8.55 14.94
N LEU A 155 9.53 -9.00 15.91
CA LEU A 155 8.67 -8.21 16.76
C LEU A 155 9.14 -8.37 18.21
N THR A 156 9.05 -7.30 19.00
CA THR A 156 9.51 -7.34 20.39
C THR A 156 8.32 -7.48 21.33
N VAL A 157 8.37 -8.48 22.21
CA VAL A 157 7.38 -8.72 23.26
C VAL A 157 8.01 -8.33 24.59
N ALA A 158 7.27 -7.64 25.45
CA ALA A 158 7.73 -7.35 26.80
C ALA A 158 6.75 -7.80 27.88
N GLY A 159 7.29 -8.23 29.02
CA GLY A 159 6.48 -8.67 30.14
C GLY A 159 7.23 -9.08 31.41
N LEU A 160 6.44 -9.31 32.46
CA LEU A 160 6.86 -9.73 33.81
C LEU A 160 6.39 -11.15 34.15
N GLY A 161 5.97 -11.89 33.13
CA GLY A 161 5.59 -13.29 33.19
C GLY A 161 6.78 -14.19 33.44
N ARG A 162 6.48 -15.47 33.60
CA ARG A 162 7.46 -16.49 33.95
C ARG A 162 8.54 -16.60 32.88
N THR A 163 9.71 -17.03 33.33
CA THR A 163 10.91 -17.07 32.52
C THR A 163 11.18 -18.42 31.87
N SER A 164 10.38 -19.40 32.26
CA SER A 164 10.35 -20.77 31.76
C SER A 164 8.97 -21.34 32.05
N ASP A 165 8.58 -22.42 31.35
CA ASP A 165 7.34 -23.13 31.62
C ASP A 165 7.31 -23.61 33.08
N GLY A 166 6.34 -23.12 33.88
CA GLY A 166 6.26 -23.39 35.32
C GLY A 166 7.29 -22.68 36.22
N GLY A 167 8.11 -21.77 35.67
CA GLY A 167 9.16 -21.05 36.39
C GLY A 167 8.70 -19.88 37.28
N SER A 168 9.65 -19.09 37.79
CA SER A 168 9.39 -17.87 38.56
C SER A 168 9.27 -16.64 37.67
N SER A 169 8.51 -15.62 38.11
CA SER A 169 8.52 -14.29 37.48
C SER A 169 9.85 -13.56 37.72
N PRO A 170 10.33 -12.76 36.76
CA PRO A 170 11.52 -11.96 36.91
C PRO A 170 11.27 -10.75 37.82
N THR A 171 12.33 -10.21 38.43
CA THR A 171 12.23 -9.01 39.26
C THR A 171 12.03 -7.73 38.44
N ARG A 172 12.50 -7.69 37.19
CA ARG A 172 12.40 -6.54 36.28
C ARG A 172 11.78 -6.96 34.96
N LEU A 173 11.22 -6.00 34.23
CA LEU A 173 10.65 -6.18 32.90
C LEU A 173 11.68 -6.83 31.98
N GLN A 174 11.21 -7.80 31.21
CA GLN A 174 12.01 -8.47 30.20
C GLN A 174 11.41 -8.20 28.83
N GLU A 175 12.23 -8.35 27.81
CA GLU A 175 11.84 -8.28 26.41
C GLU A 175 12.48 -9.42 25.62
N VAL A 176 11.82 -9.84 24.55
CA VAL A 176 12.35 -10.82 23.61
C VAL A 176 11.87 -10.50 22.21
N ASP A 177 12.74 -10.69 21.23
CA ASP A 177 12.36 -10.62 19.82
C ASP A 177 11.86 -11.99 19.36
N VAL A 178 10.70 -12.01 18.69
CA VAL A 178 10.08 -13.19 18.08
C VAL A 178 9.67 -12.87 16.64
N PRO A 179 9.89 -13.77 15.68
CA PRO A 179 9.52 -13.51 14.30
C PRO A 179 8.01 -13.69 14.09
N LEU A 180 7.41 -12.85 13.26
CA LEU A 180 6.02 -13.01 12.81
C LEU A 180 5.87 -14.29 11.99
N VAL A 181 4.83 -15.07 12.27
CA VAL A 181 4.54 -16.36 11.65
C VAL A 181 3.24 -16.29 10.86
N SER A 182 3.21 -16.92 9.67
CA SER A 182 1.99 -16.94 8.87
C SER A 182 0.87 -17.73 9.54
N ASP A 183 -0.38 -17.32 9.34
CA ASP A 183 -1.54 -18.06 9.90
C ASP A 183 -1.61 -19.50 9.41
N ALA A 184 -1.15 -19.77 8.18
CA ALA A 184 -1.07 -21.12 7.64
C ALA A 184 -0.07 -21.97 8.42
N THR A 185 1.13 -21.43 8.66
CA THR A 185 2.16 -22.10 9.48
C THR A 185 1.68 -22.29 10.92
N CYS A 186 1.03 -21.28 11.50
CA CYS A 186 0.54 -21.38 12.87
C CYS A 186 -0.59 -22.40 13.02
N ARG A 187 -1.56 -22.44 12.10
CA ARG A 187 -2.64 -23.44 12.10
C ARG A 187 -2.15 -24.86 11.86
N GLN A 188 -1.01 -25.02 11.17
CA GLN A 188 -0.36 -26.31 10.95
C GLN A 188 0.54 -26.74 12.12
N ALA A 189 0.80 -25.85 13.08
CA ALA A 189 1.51 -26.20 14.30
C ALA A 189 0.72 -27.25 15.10
N GLY A 190 1.43 -28.14 15.80
CA GLY A 190 0.78 -29.15 16.64
C GLY A 190 -0.06 -28.47 17.73
N GLY A 191 -1.29 -28.92 17.97
CA GLY A 191 -2.19 -28.34 18.98
C GLY A 191 -3.45 -27.71 18.39
N ASN A 192 -4.22 -26.98 19.21
CA ASN A 192 -5.49 -26.37 18.79
C ASN A 192 -5.30 -24.90 18.34
N TYR A 193 -4.62 -24.70 17.22
CA TYR A 193 -4.46 -23.39 16.56
C TYR A 193 -5.53 -23.09 15.51
N THR A 194 -6.55 -23.95 15.39
CA THR A 194 -7.48 -23.99 14.25
C THR A 194 -8.24 -22.68 14.00
N THR A 195 -8.37 -21.82 15.01
CA THR A 195 -9.12 -20.55 14.96
C THR A 195 -8.26 -19.31 14.76
N VAL A 196 -6.95 -19.43 14.51
CA VAL A 196 -6.05 -18.29 14.28
C VAL A 196 -6.16 -17.77 12.84
N GLY A 197 -6.16 -16.44 12.67
CA GLY A 197 -6.01 -15.77 11.37
C GLY A 197 -6.98 -14.62 11.04
N GLU A 198 -8.03 -14.40 11.83
CA GLU A 198 -8.95 -13.26 11.61
C GLU A 198 -8.78 -12.15 12.65
N VAL A 199 -8.62 -12.52 13.92
CA VAL A 199 -8.57 -11.59 15.07
C VAL A 199 -7.32 -11.79 15.93
N ALA A 200 -6.42 -12.64 15.46
CA ALA A 200 -5.20 -13.01 16.14
C ALA A 200 -4.16 -13.50 15.13
N PHE A 201 -2.89 -13.26 15.44
CA PHE A 201 -1.74 -13.71 14.66
C PHE A 201 -0.75 -14.44 15.58
N CYS A 202 0.24 -15.11 14.99
CA CYS A 202 1.26 -15.85 15.73
C CYS A 202 2.65 -15.26 15.55
N ALA A 203 3.47 -15.36 16.60
CA ALA A 203 4.89 -15.07 16.53
C ALA A 203 5.69 -16.09 17.35
N GLY A 204 6.90 -16.42 16.88
CA GLY A 204 7.78 -17.38 17.55
C GLY A 204 8.65 -18.16 16.57
N VAL A 205 9.72 -18.75 17.08
CA VAL A 205 10.65 -19.56 16.26
C VAL A 205 10.22 -21.03 16.24
N PRO A 206 10.32 -21.73 15.09
CA PRO A 206 9.96 -23.15 15.00
C PRO A 206 10.69 -24.06 15.99
N GLN A 207 11.92 -23.70 16.36
CA GLN A 207 12.75 -24.48 17.29
C GLN A 207 12.32 -24.33 18.76
N GLY A 208 11.43 -23.38 19.07
CA GLY A 208 11.16 -22.97 20.45
C GLY A 208 12.35 -22.27 21.08
N GLY A 209 12.42 -22.26 22.41
CA GLY A 209 13.50 -21.61 23.16
C GLY A 209 13.34 -20.10 23.38
N ILE A 210 12.48 -19.42 22.60
CA ILE A 210 12.05 -18.04 22.85
C ILE A 210 10.52 -17.89 22.75
N ASP A 211 9.89 -17.30 23.77
CA ASP A 211 8.43 -17.07 23.82
C ASP A 211 8.02 -16.20 25.02
N SER A 212 6.85 -15.58 24.90
CA SER A 212 6.06 -15.10 26.03
C SER A 212 5.58 -16.25 26.91
N CYS A 213 5.27 -15.99 28.18
CA CYS A 213 4.88 -17.03 29.12
C CYS A 213 3.83 -16.54 30.14
N GLN A 214 3.46 -17.39 31.10
CA GLN A 214 2.39 -17.06 32.04
C GLN A 214 2.71 -15.80 32.85
N GLY A 215 1.80 -14.82 32.81
CA GLY A 215 1.97 -13.50 33.44
C GLY A 215 2.43 -12.40 32.48
N ASP A 216 2.76 -12.74 31.23
CA ASP A 216 2.93 -11.77 30.13
C ASP A 216 1.60 -11.45 29.44
N SER A 217 0.57 -12.25 29.67
CA SER A 217 -0.80 -12.06 29.19
C SER A 217 -1.26 -10.60 29.31
N GLY A 218 -1.85 -10.08 28.24
CA GLY A 218 -2.27 -8.69 28.12
C GLY A 218 -1.16 -7.70 27.79
N GLY A 219 0.10 -8.12 27.86
CA GLY A 219 1.26 -7.31 27.50
C GLY A 219 1.34 -6.98 26.01
N PRO A 220 2.18 -6.00 25.63
CA PRO A 220 2.34 -5.58 24.24
C PRO A 220 3.29 -6.50 23.45
N ILE A 221 2.95 -6.73 22.18
CA ILE A 221 3.92 -7.07 21.14
C ILE A 221 4.02 -5.89 20.17
N VAL A 222 5.24 -5.40 19.93
CA VAL A 222 5.50 -4.15 19.20
C VAL A 222 6.46 -4.36 18.05
N ILE A 223 6.47 -3.40 17.13
CA ILE A 223 7.54 -3.20 16.17
C ILE A 223 8.17 -1.83 16.38
N ASN A 224 9.49 -1.75 16.27
CA ASN A 224 10.23 -0.49 16.27
C ASN A 224 10.71 -0.20 14.85
N ARG A 225 10.17 0.84 14.21
CA ARG A 225 10.61 1.31 12.89
C ARG A 225 11.19 2.71 13.02
N GLY A 226 12.52 2.81 12.95
CA GLY A 226 13.21 4.09 12.97
C GLY A 226 13.05 4.89 14.26
N GLY A 227 12.84 4.21 15.41
CA GLY A 227 12.63 4.83 16.71
C GLY A 227 11.15 5.07 17.06
N ALA A 228 10.22 4.81 16.14
CA ALA A 228 8.79 4.81 16.41
C ALA A 228 8.34 3.40 16.81
N ILE A 229 7.86 3.27 18.05
CA ILE A 229 7.32 2.01 18.59
C ILE A 229 5.81 1.97 18.37
N THR A 230 5.36 0.97 17.61
CA THR A 230 3.94 0.69 17.37
C THR A 230 3.60 -0.69 17.87
N GLN A 231 2.60 -0.78 18.74
CA GLN A 231 2.04 -2.03 19.22
C GLN A 231 1.10 -2.64 18.19
N LEU A 232 1.41 -3.87 17.79
CA LEU A 232 0.67 -4.62 16.77
C LEU A 232 -0.32 -5.60 17.38
N GLY A 233 -0.04 -6.08 18.58
CA GLY A 233 -0.87 -7.08 19.23
C GLY A 233 -0.86 -7.02 20.76
N VAL A 234 -1.69 -7.89 21.33
CA VAL A 234 -1.79 -8.12 22.77
C VAL A 234 -1.52 -9.59 23.06
N VAL A 235 -0.60 -9.91 23.98
CA VAL A 235 -0.29 -11.29 24.38
C VAL A 235 -1.56 -11.97 24.87
N SER A 236 -1.97 -13.08 24.24
CA SER A 236 -3.23 -13.76 24.54
C SER A 236 -3.00 -15.16 25.11
N TRP A 237 -2.43 -16.08 24.33
CA TRP A 237 -2.19 -17.46 24.77
C TRP A 237 -1.08 -18.16 24.00
N GLY A 238 -0.70 -19.35 24.45
CA GLY A 238 0.26 -20.24 23.79
C GLY A 238 0.13 -21.66 24.35
N ILE A 239 0.79 -22.63 23.70
CA ILE A 239 0.81 -24.03 24.16
C ILE A 239 2.14 -24.32 24.85
N GLY A 240 2.14 -24.17 26.18
CA GLY A 240 3.39 -24.11 26.96
C GLY A 240 4.14 -22.81 26.68
N CYS A 241 5.38 -22.71 27.21
CA CYS A 241 6.25 -21.57 26.91
C CYS A 241 7.45 -22.05 26.11
N ALA A 242 7.64 -21.50 24.91
CA ALA A 242 8.81 -21.72 24.06
C ALA A 242 9.09 -23.19 23.72
N ARG A 243 8.02 -23.98 23.55
CA ARG A 243 8.13 -25.37 23.14
C ARG A 243 8.45 -25.45 21.64
N PRO A 244 9.31 -26.38 21.19
CA PRO A 244 9.52 -26.61 19.77
C PRO A 244 8.20 -26.86 19.03
N GLY A 245 8.01 -26.18 17.90
CA GLY A 245 6.82 -26.29 17.06
C GLY A 245 5.55 -25.63 17.64
N MET A 246 5.67 -24.83 18.71
CA MET A 246 4.57 -24.06 19.29
C MET A 246 4.86 -22.57 19.15
N TYR A 247 3.81 -21.78 18.89
CA TYR A 247 3.90 -20.33 18.72
C TYR A 247 3.05 -19.61 19.77
N GLY A 248 3.49 -18.41 20.15
CA GLY A 248 2.66 -17.48 20.91
C GLY A 248 1.58 -16.88 20.01
N VAL A 249 0.39 -16.69 20.57
CA VAL A 249 -0.78 -16.12 19.90
C VAL A 249 -1.10 -14.76 20.51
N TYR A 250 -1.24 -13.78 19.63
CA TYR A 250 -1.45 -12.38 19.97
C TYR A 250 -2.75 -11.91 19.33
N SER A 251 -3.60 -11.25 20.10
CA SER A 251 -4.79 -10.59 19.54
C SER A 251 -4.35 -9.49 18.58
N ASP A 252 -4.90 -9.48 17.37
CA ASP A 252 -4.56 -8.52 16.33
C ASP A 252 -5.29 -7.19 16.61
N ILE A 253 -4.54 -6.15 16.97
CA ILE A 253 -5.11 -4.84 17.30
C ILE A 253 -5.75 -4.21 16.06
N ALA A 254 -5.17 -4.38 14.88
CA ALA A 254 -5.70 -3.82 13.65
C ALA A 254 -7.04 -4.46 13.28
N ALA A 255 -7.14 -5.79 13.40
CA ALA A 255 -8.40 -6.50 13.17
C ALA A 255 -9.49 -6.14 14.18
N LEU A 256 -9.09 -5.79 15.41
CA LEU A 256 -9.97 -5.43 16.53
C LEU A 256 -10.09 -3.91 16.74
N ARG A 257 -9.63 -3.12 15.77
CA ARG A 257 -9.47 -1.67 15.92
C ARG A 257 -10.77 -0.94 16.18
N SER A 258 -11.83 -1.34 15.47
CA SER A 258 -13.17 -0.76 15.60
C SER A 258 -13.72 -0.84 17.02
N PHE A 259 -13.40 -1.91 17.75
CA PHE A 259 -13.75 -2.04 19.16
C PHE A 259 -12.98 -1.06 20.03
N VAL A 260 -11.65 -0.98 19.85
CA VAL A 260 -10.80 -0.05 20.62
C VAL A 260 -11.27 1.38 20.41
N ASP A 261 -11.50 1.79 19.16
CA ASP A 261 -12.00 3.12 18.78
C ASP A 261 -13.39 3.42 19.35
N GLY A 262 -14.28 2.42 19.31
CA GLY A 262 -15.62 2.54 19.89
C GLY A 262 -15.62 2.79 21.39
N VAL A 263 -14.63 2.26 22.12
CA VAL A 263 -14.50 2.45 23.58
C VAL A 263 -13.82 3.78 23.93
N ILE A 264 -12.73 4.13 23.24
CA ILE A 264 -12.02 5.39 23.52
C ILE A 264 -12.89 6.60 23.14
N GLY A 265 -13.91 6.40 22.29
CA GLY A 265 -14.65 7.48 21.66
C GLY A 265 -13.69 8.37 20.87
N THR A 266 -14.17 9.37 20.16
CA THR A 266 -13.30 10.36 19.51
C THR A 266 -12.57 11.29 20.52
N SER A 267 -12.19 10.78 21.69
CA SER A 267 -11.40 11.45 22.73
C SER A 267 -9.91 11.08 22.71
N THR A 268 -9.44 10.48 21.62
CA THR A 268 -8.09 10.82 21.16
C THR A 268 -8.09 12.31 20.81
N PRO A 269 -7.20 13.17 21.34
CA PRO A 269 -6.77 14.31 20.54
C PRO A 269 -6.50 13.76 19.14
N PRO A 270 -6.89 14.44 18.04
CA PRO A 270 -6.51 14.01 16.71
C PRO A 270 -5.01 13.75 16.76
N LYS A 271 -4.60 12.46 16.86
CA LYS A 271 -3.22 12.08 16.59
C LYS A 271 -3.06 12.56 15.18
N ASP A 272 -2.03 13.34 14.94
CA ASP A 272 -1.73 13.81 13.61
C ASP A 272 -1.59 12.57 12.68
N ASN A 273 -2.70 12.13 12.08
CA ASN A 273 -2.76 10.89 11.34
C ASN A 273 -2.75 11.28 9.87
N VAL A 274 -1.59 11.06 9.28
CA VAL A 274 -1.38 11.19 7.85
C VAL A 274 -1.85 9.87 7.26
N SER A 275 -3.11 9.83 6.83
CA SER A 275 -3.70 8.64 6.19
C SER A 275 -3.96 8.96 4.72
N ILE A 276 -3.21 8.30 3.85
CA ILE A 276 -3.20 8.53 2.40
C ILE A 276 -4.07 7.44 1.76
N GLY A 277 -5.17 7.85 1.13
CA GLY A 277 -6.02 6.97 0.33
C GLY A 277 -5.65 7.04 -1.15
N TYR A 278 -5.47 5.87 -1.79
CA TYR A 278 -5.32 5.71 -3.23
C TYR A 278 -5.62 4.26 -3.63
N THR A 279 -5.93 4.03 -4.90
CA THR A 279 -6.08 2.67 -5.44
C THR A 279 -4.74 2.18 -5.96
N ALA A 280 -4.13 1.21 -5.27
CA ALA A 280 -2.80 0.72 -5.61
C ALA A 280 -2.74 -0.02 -6.95
N ASN A 281 -3.78 -0.78 -7.29
CA ASN A 281 -3.87 -1.50 -8.56
C ASN A 281 -5.29 -1.41 -9.12
N GLN A 282 -5.42 -1.02 -10.39
CA GLN A 282 -6.70 -0.99 -11.08
C GLN A 282 -6.55 -1.55 -12.50
N THR A 283 -7.48 -2.41 -12.91
CA THR A 283 -7.57 -2.90 -14.28
C THR A 283 -8.69 -2.17 -15.01
N LEU A 284 -8.36 -1.53 -16.13
CA LEU A 284 -9.33 -0.88 -17.02
C LEU A 284 -9.85 -1.86 -18.07
N PRO A 285 -10.99 -1.55 -18.71
CA PRO A 285 -11.45 -2.27 -19.88
C PRO A 285 -10.36 -2.32 -20.96
N ALA A 286 -10.30 -3.46 -21.66
CA ALA A 286 -9.43 -3.63 -22.80
C ALA A 286 -9.70 -2.57 -23.89
N PHE A 287 -8.68 -2.29 -24.69
CA PHE A 287 -8.69 -1.26 -25.73
C PHE A 287 -8.05 -1.76 -27.01
N ASN A 288 -8.33 -1.10 -28.13
CA ASN A 288 -7.73 -1.49 -29.39
C ASN A 288 -6.33 -0.87 -29.51
N VAL A 289 -5.39 -1.60 -30.11
CA VAL A 289 -4.09 -1.04 -30.51
C VAL A 289 -4.31 0.25 -31.31
N GLY A 290 -3.61 1.33 -30.96
CA GLY A 290 -3.77 2.66 -31.52
C GLY A 290 -4.83 3.55 -30.85
N GLU A 291 -5.68 3.00 -29.96
CA GLU A 291 -6.61 3.79 -29.15
C GLU A 291 -5.88 4.38 -27.93
N LEU A 292 -6.16 5.65 -27.61
CA LEU A 292 -5.69 6.29 -26.37
C LEU A 292 -6.65 6.00 -25.23
N LYS A 293 -6.10 5.69 -24.07
CA LYS A 293 -6.82 5.53 -22.81
C LYS A 293 -6.45 6.61 -21.83
N GLN A 294 -7.46 7.05 -21.09
CA GLN A 294 -7.33 8.02 -20.02
C GLN A 294 -7.66 7.37 -18.69
N HIS A 295 -6.93 7.75 -17.66
CA HIS A 295 -7.20 7.35 -16.29
C HIS A 295 -6.86 8.48 -15.33
N GLY A 296 -7.64 8.64 -14.26
CA GLY A 296 -7.37 9.62 -13.23
C GLY A 296 -7.03 8.92 -11.92
N PHE A 297 -5.79 9.05 -11.48
CA PHE A 297 -5.38 8.62 -10.15
C PHE A 297 -5.88 9.63 -9.12
N VAL A 298 -6.59 9.15 -8.11
CA VAL A 298 -7.08 9.98 -7.00
C VAL A 298 -6.21 9.73 -5.78
N ILE A 299 -5.66 10.81 -5.22
CA ILE A 299 -4.95 10.80 -3.94
C ILE A 299 -5.83 11.54 -2.95
N SER A 300 -6.20 10.88 -1.86
CA SER A 300 -7.05 11.46 -0.81
C SER A 300 -6.35 11.47 0.54
N ASN A 301 -6.73 12.44 1.36
CA ASN A 301 -6.39 12.45 2.77
C ASN A 301 -7.58 11.90 3.57
N SER A 302 -7.51 10.62 3.94
CA SER A 302 -8.47 9.97 4.85
C SER A 302 -8.15 10.19 6.33
N GLY A 303 -7.08 10.93 6.61
CA GLY A 303 -6.64 11.29 7.94
C GLY A 303 -7.10 12.69 8.35
N ASN A 304 -6.56 13.16 9.47
CA ASN A 304 -6.89 14.43 10.11
C ASN A 304 -5.75 15.46 9.97
N THR A 305 -4.54 15.03 9.61
CA THR A 305 -3.39 15.92 9.38
C THR A 305 -3.25 16.26 7.91
N ALA A 306 -3.15 17.54 7.62
CA ALA A 306 -2.86 18.00 6.27
C ALA A 306 -1.44 17.58 5.84
N PHE A 307 -1.32 17.10 4.61
CA PHE A 307 -0.04 16.76 3.99
C PHE A 307 0.05 17.33 2.58
N THR A 308 1.26 17.65 2.14
CA THR A 308 1.54 18.11 0.79
C THR A 308 2.02 16.94 -0.06
N VAL A 309 1.41 16.74 -1.23
CA VAL A 309 1.84 15.73 -2.18
C VAL A 309 3.08 16.23 -2.94
N GLU A 310 4.12 15.41 -2.99
CA GLU A 310 5.40 15.72 -3.62
C GLU A 310 5.83 14.60 -4.57
N ASN A 311 6.85 14.85 -5.40
CA ASN A 311 7.51 13.83 -6.21
C ASN A 311 6.58 13.03 -7.14
N VAL A 312 5.50 13.63 -7.64
CA VAL A 312 4.58 13.02 -8.60
C VAL A 312 5.32 12.72 -9.91
N ARG A 313 5.38 11.44 -10.28
CA ARG A 313 6.03 10.96 -11.50
C ARG A 313 5.27 9.78 -12.08
N ILE A 314 5.25 9.67 -13.40
CA ILE A 314 4.67 8.51 -14.08
C ILE A 314 5.71 7.68 -14.83
N GLY A 315 5.42 6.41 -15.06
CA GLY A 315 6.17 5.53 -15.93
C GLY A 315 5.24 4.57 -16.68
N GLY A 316 5.55 4.29 -17.95
CA GLY A 316 4.89 3.27 -18.75
C GLY A 316 5.69 1.95 -18.74
N SER A 317 5.01 0.80 -18.73
CA SER A 317 5.63 -0.52 -18.88
C SER A 317 4.73 -1.49 -19.64
N GLY A 318 5.28 -2.62 -20.08
CA GLY A 318 4.57 -3.57 -20.95
C GLY A 318 4.53 -3.07 -22.39
N VAL A 319 3.35 -3.05 -23.01
CA VAL A 319 3.14 -2.49 -24.37
C VAL A 319 2.70 -1.01 -24.36
N THR A 320 2.78 -0.34 -23.22
CA THR A 320 2.38 1.07 -23.10
C THR A 320 3.25 1.98 -23.94
N ASP A 321 2.62 2.79 -24.76
CA ASP A 321 3.24 3.87 -25.51
C ASP A 321 2.76 5.24 -25.00
N ALA A 322 3.70 6.20 -25.00
CA ALA A 322 3.41 7.62 -24.78
C ALA A 322 2.60 7.95 -23.50
N ALA A 323 2.87 7.26 -22.39
CA ALA A 323 2.26 7.61 -21.11
C ALA A 323 2.66 9.04 -20.70
N LEU A 324 1.67 9.92 -20.58
CA LEU A 324 1.85 11.33 -20.23
C LEU A 324 0.85 11.77 -19.16
N ILE A 325 1.20 12.81 -18.40
CA ILE A 325 0.28 13.48 -17.48
C ILE A 325 -0.48 14.53 -18.28
N ALA A 326 -1.79 14.33 -18.43
CA ALA A 326 -2.68 15.25 -19.14
C ALA A 326 -3.10 16.43 -18.24
N ASN A 327 -3.26 16.19 -16.93
CA ASN A 327 -3.59 17.20 -15.93
C ASN A 327 -3.10 16.78 -14.55
N ASP A 328 -2.49 17.70 -13.79
CA ASP A 328 -1.96 17.44 -12.45
C ASP A 328 -2.50 18.47 -11.45
N GLN A 329 -3.36 18.00 -10.53
CA GLN A 329 -3.87 18.82 -9.43
C GLN A 329 -3.22 18.47 -8.08
N CYS A 330 -2.28 17.53 -8.06
CA CYS A 330 -1.71 16.98 -6.85
C CYS A 330 -0.32 17.53 -6.54
N SER A 331 0.53 17.74 -7.53
CA SER A 331 1.90 18.20 -7.29
C SER A 331 1.95 19.49 -6.47
N GLN A 332 2.62 19.44 -5.31
CA GLN A 332 2.76 20.54 -4.35
C GLN A 332 1.42 21.03 -3.75
N THR A 333 0.36 20.24 -3.85
CA THR A 333 -0.94 20.55 -3.25
C THR A 333 -1.01 19.99 -1.82
N THR A 334 -1.36 20.84 -0.87
CA THR A 334 -1.67 20.43 0.51
C THR A 334 -3.12 19.93 0.59
N LEU A 335 -3.30 18.66 0.90
CA LEU A 335 -4.60 18.04 1.12
C LEU A 335 -4.99 18.16 2.60
N ALA A 336 -6.03 18.95 2.89
CA ALA A 336 -6.68 18.94 4.20
C ALA A 336 -7.43 17.62 4.44
N ALA A 337 -7.81 17.36 5.70
CA ALA A 337 -8.60 16.20 6.08
C ALA A 337 -9.84 16.03 5.19
N ASN A 338 -10.10 14.80 4.72
CA ASN A 338 -11.21 14.43 3.84
C ASN A 338 -11.23 15.15 2.47
N THR A 339 -10.09 15.68 2.02
CA THR A 339 -9.95 16.24 0.67
C THR A 339 -9.18 15.30 -0.25
N SER A 340 -9.26 15.55 -1.56
CA SER A 340 -8.55 14.77 -2.57
C SER A 340 -8.09 15.65 -3.71
N CYS A 341 -7.06 15.17 -4.42
CA CYS A 341 -6.63 15.71 -5.70
C CYS A 341 -6.58 14.59 -6.74
N ARG A 342 -6.44 14.97 -8.01
CA ARG A 342 -6.44 14.03 -9.14
C ARG A 342 -5.25 14.29 -10.07
N VAL A 343 -4.61 13.21 -10.52
CA VAL A 343 -3.62 13.21 -11.60
C VAL A 343 -4.19 12.42 -12.77
N ASP A 344 -4.47 13.12 -13.86
CA ASP A 344 -5.00 12.55 -15.09
C ASP A 344 -3.87 12.17 -16.02
N VAL A 345 -3.86 10.92 -16.46
CA VAL A 345 -2.90 10.36 -17.40
C VAL A 345 -3.57 9.93 -18.68
N GLU A 346 -2.82 10.00 -19.76
CA GLU A 346 -3.19 9.44 -21.06
C GLU A 346 -2.09 8.49 -21.52
N PHE A 347 -2.48 7.34 -22.09
CA PHE A 347 -1.55 6.33 -22.58
C PHE A 347 -2.17 5.49 -23.69
N GLY A 348 -1.35 4.94 -24.59
CA GLY A 348 -1.79 4.05 -25.66
C GLY A 348 -0.95 2.78 -25.73
N ALA A 349 -1.07 2.04 -26.84
CA ALA A 349 -0.22 0.92 -27.19
C ALA A 349 -0.20 0.71 -28.72
N SER A 350 0.98 0.44 -29.28
CA SER A 350 1.22 0.13 -30.70
C SER A 350 1.23 -1.36 -31.01
N GLN A 351 1.17 -2.20 -29.98
CA GLN A 351 1.14 -3.66 -30.10
C GLN A 351 0.15 -4.28 -29.12
N ALA A 352 -0.37 -5.46 -29.46
CA ALA A 352 -1.26 -6.20 -28.58
C ALA A 352 -0.49 -6.73 -27.36
N GLY A 353 -1.07 -6.63 -26.17
CA GLY A 353 -0.42 -7.02 -24.92
C GLY A 353 -0.97 -6.29 -23.72
N GLU A 354 -0.30 -6.40 -22.57
CA GLU A 354 -0.68 -5.66 -21.36
C GLU A 354 0.03 -4.31 -21.31
N ALA A 355 -0.73 -3.23 -21.33
CA ALA A 355 -0.25 -1.88 -21.10
C ALA A 355 -0.40 -1.55 -19.61
N ARG A 356 0.67 -1.05 -18.98
CA ARG A 356 0.70 -0.60 -17.58
C ARG A 356 1.20 0.85 -17.49
N VAL A 357 0.55 1.64 -16.64
CA VAL A 357 1.02 2.97 -16.23
C VAL A 357 1.14 3.00 -14.71
N THR A 358 2.29 3.44 -14.22
CA THR A 358 2.61 3.55 -12.80
C THR A 358 2.74 5.01 -12.41
N LEU A 359 1.97 5.46 -11.41
CA LEU A 359 2.15 6.73 -10.72
C LEU A 359 2.96 6.49 -9.45
N ASN A 360 4.06 7.21 -9.28
CA ASN A 360 4.80 7.29 -8.01
C ASN A 360 4.63 8.69 -7.41
N PHE A 361 4.44 8.78 -6.11
CA PHE A 361 4.33 10.06 -5.40
C PHE A 361 4.79 9.93 -3.94
N GLY A 362 5.24 11.01 -3.32
CA GLY A 362 5.56 11.11 -1.90
C GLY A 362 4.66 12.13 -1.21
N VAL A 363 4.78 12.24 0.11
CA VAL A 363 4.13 13.31 0.89
C VAL A 363 5.12 13.90 1.90
N ASP A 364 5.01 15.18 2.22
CA ASP A 364 5.96 15.91 3.10
C ASP A 364 6.04 15.36 4.54
N LYS A 365 5.05 14.58 4.98
CA LYS A 365 5.00 13.98 6.31
C LYS A 365 5.60 12.59 6.42
N THR A 366 5.96 11.94 5.31
CA THR A 366 6.54 10.60 5.31
C THR A 366 7.70 10.51 4.34
N SER A 367 8.63 9.57 4.56
CA SER A 367 9.68 9.26 3.57
C SER A 367 9.24 8.18 2.57
N THR A 368 7.97 7.77 2.61
CA THR A 368 7.44 6.67 1.80
C THR A 368 7.13 7.16 0.39
N LEU A 369 7.62 6.45 -0.61
CA LEU A 369 7.18 6.62 -1.99
C LEU A 369 6.02 5.65 -2.26
N TYR A 370 4.84 6.22 -2.48
CA TYR A 370 3.63 5.49 -2.81
C TYR A 370 3.56 5.20 -4.30
N GLN A 371 2.93 4.08 -4.65
CA GLN A 371 2.84 3.61 -6.02
C GLN A 371 1.43 3.15 -6.35
N ALA A 372 0.84 3.74 -7.39
CA ALA A 372 -0.44 3.31 -7.97
C ALA A 372 -0.22 2.83 -9.40
N VAL A 373 -0.81 1.69 -9.76
CA VAL A 373 -0.65 1.06 -11.07
C VAL A 373 -2.01 0.87 -11.72
N VAL A 374 -2.14 1.31 -12.96
CA VAL A 374 -3.28 0.99 -13.81
C VAL A 374 -2.83 0.07 -14.95
N SER A 375 -3.59 -0.99 -15.23
CA SER A 375 -3.33 -1.91 -16.33
C SER A 375 -4.53 -2.04 -17.27
N ALA A 376 -4.28 -2.24 -18.56
CA ALA A 376 -5.30 -2.50 -19.57
C ALA A 376 -4.73 -3.42 -20.67
N THR A 377 -5.56 -4.30 -21.22
CA THR A 377 -5.15 -5.15 -22.34
C THR A 377 -5.37 -4.43 -23.67
N ALA A 378 -4.29 -4.17 -24.41
CA ALA A 378 -4.34 -3.74 -25.81
C ALA A 378 -4.62 -4.97 -26.69
N LYS A 379 -5.70 -4.93 -27.46
CA LYS A 379 -6.12 -6.01 -28.35
C LYS A 379 -5.80 -5.64 -29.79
N SER A 380 -5.28 -6.62 -30.53
CA SER A 380 -5.18 -6.51 -31.98
C SER A 380 -6.59 -6.38 -32.55
N VAL A 381 -6.77 -5.50 -33.54
CA VAL A 381 -8.03 -5.32 -34.25
C VAL A 381 -8.23 -6.50 -35.23
N THR A 382 -8.44 -7.71 -34.71
CA THR A 382 -8.76 -8.87 -35.54
C THR A 382 -10.25 -9.19 -35.42
N SER A 383 -10.96 -8.81 -36.48
CA SER A 383 -12.28 -9.27 -36.95
C SER A 383 -13.55 -8.85 -36.17
N PRO A 384 -14.53 -8.20 -36.84
CA PRO A 384 -15.91 -8.06 -36.37
C PRO A 384 -16.62 -9.42 -36.25
N PRO A 385 -17.74 -9.49 -35.50
CA PRO A 385 -18.52 -10.72 -35.34
C PRO A 385 -19.08 -11.21 -36.68
N THR A 386 -19.02 -12.52 -36.89
CA THR A 386 -19.65 -13.28 -37.98
C THR A 386 -21.13 -12.93 -38.14
N GLY A 387 -21.56 -12.54 -39.34
CA GLY A 387 -22.98 -12.27 -39.57
C GLY A 387 -23.49 -11.87 -40.96
N SER A 388 -22.67 -11.44 -41.92
CA SER A 388 -23.03 -11.32 -43.35
C SER A 388 -21.79 -10.83 -44.11
N CYS A 389 -21.22 -11.65 -45.00
CA CYS A 389 -20.01 -11.37 -45.79
C CYS A 389 -18.85 -10.71 -45.02
N ALA A 390 -17.96 -11.52 -44.43
CA ALA A 390 -16.81 -11.01 -43.69
C ALA A 390 -15.95 -10.02 -44.50
N ASN A 391 -15.62 -8.89 -43.87
CA ASN A 391 -14.70 -7.82 -44.31
C ASN A 391 -15.25 -6.78 -45.30
N GLU A 392 -16.55 -6.45 -45.28
CA GLU A 392 -17.05 -5.28 -46.03
C GLU A 392 -16.52 -3.96 -45.43
N TRP A 393 -16.10 -3.01 -46.27
CA TRP A 393 -15.61 -1.71 -45.82
C TRP A 393 -16.72 -0.92 -45.10
N GLN A 394 -16.39 -0.43 -43.91
CA GLN A 394 -17.21 0.45 -43.09
C GLN A 394 -16.51 1.80 -42.93
N ALA A 395 -17.19 2.90 -43.25
CA ALA A 395 -16.66 4.26 -43.14
C ALA A 395 -16.22 4.62 -41.71
N SER A 396 -16.88 4.10 -40.68
CA SER A 396 -16.53 4.36 -39.28
C SER A 396 -15.37 3.53 -38.76
N SER A 397 -14.91 2.52 -39.50
CA SER A 397 -13.85 1.62 -39.05
C SER A 397 -12.46 2.13 -39.45
N VAL A 398 -11.49 1.89 -38.58
CA VAL A 398 -10.07 2.22 -38.79
C VAL A 398 -9.37 1.03 -39.43
N TYR A 399 -8.57 1.29 -40.46
CA TYR A 399 -7.76 0.30 -41.16
C TYR A 399 -6.30 0.73 -41.16
N ASN A 400 -5.42 -0.21 -40.85
CA ASN A 400 -3.98 -0.03 -40.86
C ASN A 400 -3.37 -0.54 -42.17
N LYS A 401 -2.13 -0.15 -42.45
CA LYS A 401 -1.39 -0.63 -43.61
C LYS A 401 -1.42 -2.15 -43.69
N GLY A 402 -1.89 -2.68 -44.82
CA GLY A 402 -1.98 -4.10 -45.09
C GLY A 402 -3.37 -4.70 -44.86
N ASP A 403 -4.26 -4.01 -44.14
CA ASP A 403 -5.63 -4.45 -43.90
C ASP A 403 -6.40 -4.54 -45.21
N THR A 404 -7.25 -5.57 -45.33
CA THR A 404 -8.04 -5.82 -46.54
C THR A 404 -9.52 -5.72 -46.28
N VAL A 405 -10.21 -4.97 -47.14
CA VAL A 405 -11.67 -4.81 -47.12
C VAL A 405 -12.27 -5.15 -48.48
N ARG A 406 -13.55 -5.45 -48.50
CA ARG A 406 -14.36 -5.66 -49.70
C ARG A 406 -15.25 -4.46 -49.89
N TRP A 407 -15.20 -3.87 -51.08
CA TRP A 407 -16.04 -2.74 -51.42
C TRP A 407 -16.23 -2.67 -52.94
N ASN A 408 -17.47 -2.52 -53.37
CA ASN A 408 -17.83 -2.39 -54.79
C ASN A 408 -17.28 -3.51 -55.68
N GLY A 409 -17.43 -4.77 -55.24
CA GLY A 409 -17.00 -5.96 -56.01
C GLY A 409 -15.49 -6.21 -56.07
N LYS A 410 -14.68 -5.44 -55.34
CA LYS A 410 -13.22 -5.59 -55.29
C LYS A 410 -12.73 -5.78 -53.85
N VAL A 411 -11.58 -6.43 -53.72
CA VAL A 411 -10.78 -6.43 -52.49
C VAL A 411 -9.79 -5.28 -52.57
N TRP A 412 -9.78 -4.45 -51.53
CA TRP A 412 -8.92 -3.30 -51.38
C TRP A 412 -8.00 -3.52 -50.20
N GLN A 413 -6.73 -3.15 -50.36
CA GLN A 413 -5.72 -3.18 -49.30
C GLN A 413 -5.33 -1.76 -48.92
N ALA A 414 -5.40 -1.44 -47.63
CA ALA A 414 -4.97 -0.17 -47.10
C ALA A 414 -3.45 -0.03 -47.25
N GLN A 415 -3.00 1.05 -47.87
CA GLN A 415 -1.58 1.34 -48.09
C GLN A 415 -0.92 2.02 -46.89
N TRP A 416 -1.73 2.64 -46.03
CA TRP A 416 -1.40 3.27 -44.76
C TRP A 416 -2.67 3.39 -43.89
N TRP A 417 -2.55 3.99 -42.72
CA TRP A 417 -3.70 4.22 -41.82
C TRP A 417 -4.81 5.01 -42.52
N THR A 418 -6.06 4.58 -42.38
CA THR A 418 -7.24 5.25 -42.95
C THR A 418 -8.52 4.96 -42.16
N GLN A 419 -9.42 5.94 -42.09
CA GLN A 419 -10.78 5.83 -41.54
C GLN A 419 -11.68 6.75 -42.36
N GLY A 420 -12.83 6.26 -42.83
CA GLY A 420 -13.80 7.06 -43.59
C GLY A 420 -13.50 7.24 -45.08
N ASP A 421 -12.26 7.03 -45.54
CA ASP A 421 -11.92 7.13 -46.96
C ASP A 421 -12.51 5.97 -47.77
N ASN A 422 -13.32 6.30 -48.78
CA ASN A 422 -13.97 5.33 -49.65
C ASN A 422 -12.94 4.63 -50.56
N PRO A 423 -12.81 3.28 -50.52
CA PRO A 423 -11.86 2.56 -51.36
C PRO A 423 -12.05 2.79 -52.86
N ALA A 424 -13.28 2.95 -53.33
CA ALA A 424 -13.57 3.16 -54.75
C ALA A 424 -13.17 4.54 -55.27
N GLU A 425 -12.92 5.51 -54.38
CA GLU A 425 -12.54 6.88 -54.72
C GLU A 425 -11.03 7.13 -54.57
N SER A 426 -10.29 6.14 -54.05
CA SER A 426 -8.83 6.21 -53.97
C SER A 426 -8.20 6.10 -55.37
N GLY A 427 -7.54 7.18 -55.79
CA GLY A 427 -6.74 7.21 -57.02
C GLY A 427 -5.48 6.35 -56.94
N SER A 428 -4.61 6.42 -57.95
CA SER A 428 -3.39 5.59 -58.07
C SER A 428 -2.36 5.77 -56.94
N TRP A 429 -2.50 6.83 -56.14
CA TRP A 429 -1.69 7.14 -54.96
C TRP A 429 -2.55 7.29 -53.70
N GLY A 430 -3.78 6.78 -53.72
CA GLY A 430 -4.74 6.89 -52.63
C GLY A 430 -4.46 5.91 -51.48
N VAL A 431 -5.18 6.08 -50.37
CA VAL A 431 -5.07 5.26 -49.16
C VAL A 431 -5.42 3.79 -49.39
N TRP A 432 -6.17 3.47 -50.46
CA TRP A 432 -6.57 2.11 -50.83
C TRP A 432 -6.01 1.67 -52.18
N GLN A 433 -5.55 0.42 -52.26
CA GLN A 433 -5.12 -0.24 -53.50
C GLN A 433 -6.00 -1.45 -53.79
N ALA A 434 -6.57 -1.52 -55.00
CA ALA A 434 -7.28 -2.73 -55.44
C ALA A 434 -6.30 -3.89 -55.63
N VAL A 435 -6.55 -5.01 -54.96
CA VAL A 435 -5.66 -6.19 -54.97
C VAL A 435 -6.26 -7.40 -55.69
N SER A 436 -7.59 -7.55 -55.72
CA SER A 436 -8.26 -8.59 -56.51
C SER A 436 -9.75 -8.29 -56.72
N ASP A 437 -10.39 -9.00 -57.66
CA ASP A 437 -11.86 -9.02 -57.75
C ASP A 437 -12.46 -9.91 -56.64
N ALA A 438 -13.67 -9.58 -56.18
CA ALA A 438 -14.40 -10.32 -55.15
C ALA A 438 -15.62 -11.05 -55.74
N ASN A 439 -15.66 -12.39 -55.64
CA ASN A 439 -16.76 -13.23 -56.11
C ASN A 439 -17.98 -13.22 -55.16
N CYS A 440 -18.54 -12.04 -54.88
CA CYS A 440 -19.82 -11.92 -54.18
C CYS A 440 -20.65 -10.81 -54.85
N THR A 441 -21.83 -11.15 -55.36
CA THR A 441 -22.76 -10.21 -55.99
C THR A 441 -23.32 -9.24 -54.96
N SER A 442 -22.99 -7.95 -55.08
CA SER A 442 -23.51 -6.89 -54.21
C SER A 442 -24.95 -6.51 -54.57
N HIS A 443 -25.78 -6.32 -53.54
CA HIS A 443 -27.08 -5.69 -53.62
C HIS A 443 -26.89 -4.24 -54.12
N GLN A 444 -27.60 -3.83 -55.17
CA GLN A 444 -27.73 -2.42 -55.55
C GLN A 444 -28.98 -1.82 -54.90
N ASP A 445 -28.90 -0.52 -54.57
CA ASP A 445 -30.04 0.40 -54.41
C ASP A 445 -29.49 1.86 -54.44
N PRO A 446 -30.31 2.90 -54.72
CA PRO A 446 -30.47 3.47 -56.06
C PRO A 446 -29.94 4.91 -56.23
N VAL A 447 -29.81 5.31 -57.50
CA VAL A 447 -29.40 6.63 -58.01
C VAL A 447 -30.41 7.74 -57.69
N ILE A 448 -29.91 8.94 -57.29
CA ILE A 448 -30.62 10.23 -57.43
C ILE A 448 -29.67 11.29 -58.05
N PRO A 449 -30.09 12.06 -59.09
CA PRO A 449 -29.26 13.02 -59.86
C PRO A 449 -29.27 14.48 -59.29
N PRO A 450 -28.51 15.45 -59.86
CA PRO A 450 -27.75 16.48 -59.12
C PRO A 450 -28.43 17.84 -58.97
N THR A 451 -27.87 18.68 -58.09
CA THR A 451 -28.09 20.13 -58.02
C THR A 451 -26.76 20.91 -57.88
N GLU A 452 -26.52 21.82 -58.83
CA GLU A 452 -25.59 22.98 -58.82
C GLU A 452 -26.42 24.25 -58.45
N PRO A 453 -25.94 25.48 -58.04
CA PRO A 453 -24.64 26.22 -58.11
C PRO A 453 -24.23 26.92 -56.75
N PRO A 454 -23.25 27.88 -56.61
CA PRO A 454 -22.57 28.71 -57.62
C PRO A 454 -21.04 28.88 -57.53
N VAL A 455 -20.51 29.34 -58.67
CA VAL A 455 -19.21 29.97 -58.86
C VAL A 455 -19.13 31.30 -58.09
N VAL A 456 -18.06 31.52 -57.31
CA VAL A 456 -17.61 32.86 -56.91
C VAL A 456 -16.08 32.98 -57.01
N SER A 457 -15.69 34.13 -57.54
CA SER A 457 -14.41 34.68 -57.97
C SER A 457 -13.27 34.78 -56.94
N VAL A 458 -12.03 34.64 -57.44
CA VAL A 458 -10.73 35.12 -56.89
C VAL A 458 -10.57 36.62 -57.32
N PRO A 459 -9.86 37.57 -56.64
CA PRO A 459 -8.63 37.43 -55.86
C PRO A 459 -8.37 38.38 -54.64
N SER A 460 -7.23 38.15 -53.97
CA SER A 460 -6.39 39.13 -53.25
C SER A 460 -6.94 39.87 -52.03
N ILE A 461 -7.12 39.15 -50.91
CA ILE A 461 -6.70 39.60 -49.57
C ILE A 461 -6.27 38.32 -48.83
N ASN A 462 -5.06 38.28 -48.26
CA ASN A 462 -4.59 37.15 -47.44
C ASN A 462 -5.32 37.11 -46.10
N ILE A 463 -6.66 37.09 -46.07
CA ILE A 463 -7.46 36.85 -44.86
C ILE A 463 -7.87 35.38 -44.89
N TYR A 464 -7.74 34.71 -43.74
CA TYR A 464 -8.17 33.33 -43.62
C TYR A 464 -9.67 33.21 -43.92
N GLN A 465 -10.00 32.37 -44.90
CA GLN A 465 -11.35 31.91 -45.24
C GLN A 465 -11.52 30.44 -44.83
N ALA A 466 -12.51 30.18 -44.00
CA ALA A 466 -12.90 28.82 -43.62
C ALA A 466 -13.35 28.02 -44.84
N GLY A 467 -12.85 26.78 -44.97
CA GLY A 467 -13.16 25.89 -46.10
C GLY A 467 -12.31 26.11 -47.35
N ALA A 468 -11.45 27.12 -47.40
CA ALA A 468 -10.45 27.26 -48.46
C ALA A 468 -9.27 26.29 -48.26
N GLN A 469 -8.52 26.03 -49.33
CA GLN A 469 -7.31 25.21 -49.31
C GLN A 469 -6.07 26.10 -49.30
N TYR A 470 -5.10 25.78 -48.44
CA TYR A 470 -3.85 26.52 -48.29
C TYR A 470 -2.67 25.54 -48.32
N LEU A 471 -1.64 25.90 -49.07
CA LEU A 471 -0.43 25.12 -49.25
C LEU A 471 0.62 25.49 -48.19
N ALA A 472 1.58 24.58 -47.98
CA ALA A 472 2.74 24.83 -47.14
C ALA A 472 3.43 26.14 -47.54
N GLY A 473 3.60 27.04 -46.58
CA GLY A 473 4.21 28.35 -46.79
C GLY A 473 3.24 29.49 -47.09
N ASP A 474 1.96 29.20 -47.35
CA ASP A 474 0.93 30.24 -47.54
C ASP A 474 0.74 31.06 -46.26
N VAL A 475 0.64 32.38 -46.42
CA VAL A 475 0.45 33.32 -45.31
C VAL A 475 -0.95 33.92 -45.35
N VAL A 476 -1.68 33.77 -44.26
CA VAL A 476 -3.02 34.32 -44.06
C VAL A 476 -3.06 35.20 -42.82
N THR A 477 -4.07 36.05 -42.73
CA THR A 477 -4.32 36.95 -41.61
C THR A 477 -5.62 36.53 -40.96
N ASN A 478 -5.61 36.27 -39.66
CA ASN A 478 -6.82 35.99 -38.89
C ASN A 478 -6.76 36.75 -37.57
N GLN A 479 -7.88 37.34 -37.14
CA GLN A 479 -7.98 38.11 -35.89
C GLN A 479 -6.84 39.14 -35.67
N GLY A 480 -6.39 39.81 -36.74
CA GLY A 480 -5.37 40.86 -36.67
C GLY A 480 -3.92 40.37 -36.53
N SER A 481 -3.65 39.06 -36.69
CA SER A 481 -2.31 38.49 -36.73
C SER A 481 -2.08 37.68 -38.00
N SER A 482 -0.83 37.59 -38.45
CA SER A 482 -0.44 36.79 -39.62
C SER A 482 0.03 35.41 -39.20
N TYR A 483 -0.33 34.41 -40.00
CA TYR A 483 -0.04 33.01 -39.77
C TYR A 483 0.42 32.35 -41.07
N GLN A 484 1.46 31.54 -41.00
CA GLN A 484 1.98 30.78 -42.12
C GLN A 484 1.63 29.31 -41.96
N CYS A 485 1.11 28.69 -43.03
CA CYS A 485 0.85 27.26 -43.05
C CYS A 485 2.16 26.48 -42.98
N LEU A 486 2.26 25.53 -42.03
CA LEU A 486 3.45 24.73 -41.81
C LEU A 486 3.68 23.74 -42.97
N PRO A 487 4.93 23.31 -43.22
CA PRO A 487 5.24 22.25 -44.18
C PRO A 487 4.57 20.92 -43.85
N TRP A 488 4.56 20.01 -44.83
CA TRP A 488 4.09 18.64 -44.64
C TRP A 488 4.78 17.96 -43.43
N PRO A 489 4.05 17.16 -42.62
CA PRO A 489 2.67 16.72 -42.79
C PRO A 489 1.61 17.74 -42.31
N ASN A 490 2.03 18.79 -41.62
CA ASN A 490 1.15 19.73 -40.93
C ASN A 490 0.31 20.58 -41.89
N SER A 491 0.78 20.75 -43.14
CA SER A 491 0.04 21.45 -44.20
C SER A 491 -1.33 20.84 -44.51
N LEU A 492 -1.57 19.56 -44.17
CA LEU A 492 -2.86 18.88 -44.37
C LEU A 492 -4.00 19.51 -43.55
N TRP A 493 -3.66 20.19 -42.46
CA TRP A 493 -4.62 20.81 -41.55
C TRP A 493 -4.80 22.31 -41.78
N CYS A 494 -4.15 22.87 -42.81
CA CYS A 494 -4.31 24.26 -43.19
C CYS A 494 -5.57 24.54 -44.03
N GLY A 495 -6.34 23.53 -44.49
CA GLY A 495 -7.49 23.77 -45.40
C GLY A 495 -8.54 22.66 -45.54
N SER A 496 -9.60 22.96 -46.32
CA SER A 496 -10.92 22.32 -46.64
C SER A 496 -11.34 20.93 -46.11
N THR A 497 -10.86 20.50 -44.95
CA THR A 497 -11.48 19.42 -44.18
C THR A 497 -12.26 20.02 -43.01
N PRO A 498 -13.36 19.40 -42.54
CA PRO A 498 -14.04 19.81 -41.30
C PRO A 498 -13.12 19.79 -40.07
N SER A 499 -11.96 19.14 -40.17
CA SER A 499 -10.91 19.02 -39.18
C SER A 499 -9.75 20.01 -39.36
N ALA A 500 -9.83 20.94 -40.32
CA ALA A 500 -8.80 21.97 -40.50
C ALA A 500 -8.75 22.90 -39.29
N TYR A 501 -7.54 23.24 -38.83
CA TYR A 501 -7.41 24.14 -37.69
C TYR A 501 -7.47 25.59 -38.14
N GLU A 502 -8.34 26.38 -37.51
CA GLU A 502 -8.42 27.82 -37.78
C GLU A 502 -7.23 28.56 -37.13
N PRO A 503 -6.42 29.35 -37.87
CA PRO A 503 -5.24 30.02 -37.34
C PRO A 503 -5.61 31.01 -36.24
N GLY A 504 -5.03 30.85 -35.05
CA GLY A 504 -5.25 31.72 -33.89
C GLY A 504 -6.46 31.36 -33.01
N VAL A 505 -7.23 30.31 -33.33
CA VAL A 505 -8.42 29.91 -32.58
C VAL A 505 -8.20 28.58 -31.85
N GLY A 506 -8.40 28.58 -30.52
CA GLY A 506 -8.16 27.41 -29.67
C GLY A 506 -6.66 27.12 -29.44
N SER A 507 -6.33 25.92 -28.96
CA SER A 507 -4.94 25.49 -28.74
C SER A 507 -4.38 24.70 -29.93
N ALA A 508 -5.25 24.07 -30.72
CA ALA A 508 -4.85 23.11 -31.75
C ALA A 508 -4.33 23.73 -33.05
N TRP A 509 -4.56 25.03 -33.29
CA TRP A 509 -4.12 25.72 -34.51
C TRP A 509 -2.60 25.72 -34.72
N THR A 510 -1.83 25.64 -33.63
CA THR A 510 -0.36 25.57 -33.66
C THR A 510 0.17 24.31 -34.35
N HIS A 511 -0.66 23.28 -34.51
CA HIS A 511 -0.30 22.08 -35.28
C HIS A 511 -0.31 22.30 -36.79
N ALA A 512 -1.08 23.28 -37.30
CA ALA A 512 -1.17 23.59 -38.73
C ALA A 512 -0.45 24.89 -39.09
N TRP A 513 -0.43 25.86 -38.18
CA TRP A 513 0.03 27.22 -38.46
C TRP A 513 1.08 27.69 -37.48
N ILE A 514 2.01 28.49 -37.98
CA ILE A 514 2.92 29.29 -37.15
C ILE A 514 2.52 30.76 -37.22
N LYS A 515 2.47 31.43 -36.07
CA LYS A 515 2.22 32.88 -36.02
C LYS A 515 3.50 33.61 -36.41
N LEU A 516 3.39 34.58 -37.32
CA LEU A 516 4.49 35.43 -37.78
C LEU A 516 4.69 36.67 -36.92
#